data_AF-A0A417F836-F1
#
_entry.id   AF-A0A417F836-F1
#
_cell.length_a   1.000
_cell.length_b   1.000
_cell.length_c   1.000
_cell.angle_alpha   90.00
_cell.angle_beta   90.00
_cell.angle_gamma   90.00
#
_symmetry.space_group_name_H-M   'P 1'
#
loop_
_entity.id
_entity.type
_entity.pdbx_description
1 polymer ?
#
loop_
_entity_poly.entity_id
_entity_poly.type
_entity_poly.pdbx_seq_one_letter_code
_entity_poly.pdbx_strand_id
1 'polypeptide(L)'
;MNTKELIEALGQLKVQTGSLACLGCGHDHNCGLHGCALIREAVTQLIEQNGWINPKERLPERGVPVLTYNKWGRARVETLRTWDEQPYFVGGLKAGTDVLFWRPLPQLPEVQE
;
A
#
# COMPACT_ATOMS: atom_id res chain seq x y z
N MET A 1 12.12 18.00 8.43
CA MET A 1 11.04 17.06 8.09
C MET A 1 11.47 16.25 6.89
N ASN A 2 11.81 14.97 7.08
CA ASN A 2 12.13 14.04 6.00
C ASN A 2 10.85 13.38 5.45
N THR A 3 10.93 12.68 4.31
CA THR A 3 9.78 12.03 3.67
C THR A 3 9.05 11.06 4.60
N LYS A 4 9.77 10.36 5.49
CA LYS A 4 9.18 9.44 6.47
C LYS A 4 8.37 10.20 7.52
N GLU A 5 8.91 11.29 8.07
CA GLU A 5 8.23 12.16 9.03
C GLU A 5 6.98 12.81 8.41
N LEU A 6 7.03 13.20 7.13
CA LEU A 6 5.89 13.72 6.39
C LEU A 6 4.81 12.66 6.17
N ILE A 7 5.19 11.44 5.75
CA ILE A 7 4.25 10.32 5.59
C ILE A 7 3.59 9.97 6.93
N GLU A 8 4.36 9.93 8.01
CA GLU A 8 3.85 9.68 9.36
C GLU A 8 2.89 10.80 9.80
N ALA A 9 3.26 12.08 9.63
CA ALA A 9 2.40 13.22 9.97
C ALA A 9 1.08 13.21 9.18
N LEU A 10 1.14 12.96 7.86
CA LEU A 10 -0.03 12.81 7.00
C LEU A 10 -0.88 11.59 7.41
N GLY A 11 -0.23 10.50 7.82
CA GLY A 11 -0.88 9.30 8.34
C GLY A 11 -1.59 9.54 9.68
N GLN A 12 -1.06 10.40 10.55
CA GLN A 12 -1.71 10.79 11.81
C GLN A 12 -2.92 11.73 11.59
N LEU A 13 -2.86 12.59 10.57
CA LEU A 13 -4.00 13.41 10.12
C LEU A 13 -5.16 12.58 9.55
N LYS A 14 -4.96 11.27 9.31
CA LYS A 14 -5.99 10.32 8.89
C LYS A 14 -7.04 10.03 9.98
N VAL A 15 -6.79 10.42 11.24
CA VAL A 15 -7.84 10.49 12.26
C VAL A 15 -8.65 11.76 11.95
N GLN A 16 -9.82 11.71 11.33
CA GLN A 16 -10.96 10.84 11.54
C GLN A 16 -11.45 10.36 10.18
N THR A 17 -11.45 9.06 9.90
CA THR A 17 -12.32 8.48 8.86
C THR A 17 -12.95 7.24 9.48
N GLY A 18 -14.25 7.30 9.77
CA GLY A 18 -14.98 6.24 10.48
C GLY A 18 -14.98 6.32 12.01
N SER A 19 -14.41 7.37 12.63
CA SER A 19 -14.71 7.69 14.04
C SER A 19 -16.06 8.42 14.12
N LEU A 20 -16.64 8.55 15.32
CA LEU A 20 -17.90 9.29 15.53
C LEU A 20 -17.88 10.72 14.93
N ALA A 21 -16.70 11.28 14.71
CA ALA A 21 -16.50 12.62 14.18
C ALA A 21 -16.07 12.65 12.68
N CYS A 22 -15.93 11.51 12.01
CA CYS A 22 -15.96 11.44 10.55
C CYS A 22 -16.86 10.32 10.06
N LEU A 23 -18.01 10.74 9.55
CA LEU A 23 -19.09 9.91 9.01
C LEU A 23 -18.77 9.30 7.62
N GLY A 24 -17.49 9.02 7.34
CA GLY A 24 -17.05 8.35 6.11
C GLY A 24 -17.06 9.27 4.88
N CYS A 25 -16.16 9.01 3.95
CA CYS A 25 -15.93 9.87 2.76
C CYS A 25 -16.93 9.61 1.61
N GLY A 26 -18.24 9.60 1.92
CA GLY A 26 -19.34 9.62 0.96
C GLY A 26 -20.34 8.47 1.17
N HIS A 27 -21.63 8.67 1.40
CA HIS A 27 -22.49 9.75 0.92
C HIS A 27 -23.16 10.54 2.04
N ASP A 28 -23.19 11.86 1.85
CA ASP A 28 -24.07 12.83 2.50
C ASP A 28 -23.92 12.93 4.05
N HIS A 29 -23.17 13.86 4.63
CA HIS A 29 -22.92 15.24 4.20
C HIS A 29 -21.67 15.83 4.89
N ASN A 30 -20.80 16.43 4.09
CA ASN A 30 -19.96 17.59 4.45
C ASN A 30 -18.76 17.44 5.43
N CYS A 31 -17.95 16.39 5.30
CA CYS A 31 -16.48 16.49 5.50
C CYS A 31 -15.78 17.05 4.23
N GLY A 32 -16.52 17.79 3.40
CA GLY A 32 -16.82 17.33 2.04
C GLY A 32 -16.15 18.11 0.91
N LEU A 33 -15.09 17.54 0.34
CA LEU A 33 -15.06 17.26 -1.11
C LEU A 33 -13.90 16.31 -1.42
N HIS A 34 -12.68 16.53 -0.91
CA HIS A 34 -11.56 15.59 -1.12
C HIS A 34 -10.49 15.51 -0.02
N GLY A 35 -10.56 16.20 1.13
CA GLY A 35 -9.41 16.33 2.05
C GLY A 35 -8.74 15.01 2.49
N CYS A 36 -9.50 14.04 3.00
CA CYS A 36 -8.98 12.72 3.34
C CYS A 36 -8.52 11.91 2.12
N ALA A 37 -9.19 12.08 0.97
CA ALA A 37 -8.81 11.44 -0.27
C ALA A 37 -7.50 12.01 -0.81
N LEU A 38 -7.31 13.32 -0.80
CA LEU A 38 -6.09 14.04 -1.19
C LEU A 38 -4.93 13.71 -0.27
N ILE A 39 -5.14 13.60 1.04
CA ILE A 39 -4.08 13.19 1.97
C ILE A 39 -3.69 11.74 1.69
N ARG A 40 -4.66 10.83 1.46
CA ARG A 40 -4.36 9.43 1.11
C ARG A 40 -3.65 9.31 -0.23
N GLU A 41 -4.08 10.10 -1.21
CA GLU A 41 -3.47 10.17 -2.53
C GLU A 41 -2.04 10.73 -2.43
N ALA A 42 -1.84 11.83 -1.71
CA ALA A 42 -0.52 12.41 -1.48
C ALA A 42 0.41 11.44 -0.74
N VAL A 43 -0.07 10.73 0.28
CA VAL A 43 0.70 9.69 0.97
C VAL A 43 1.04 8.55 0.02
N THR A 44 0.10 8.12 -0.82
CA THR A 44 0.32 7.06 -1.81
C THR A 44 1.40 7.51 -2.80
N GLN A 45 1.26 8.68 -3.41
CA GLN A 45 2.26 9.22 -4.34
C GLN A 45 3.66 9.36 -3.70
N LEU A 46 3.75 9.80 -2.44
CA LEU A 46 5.04 9.88 -1.73
C LEU A 46 5.66 8.50 -1.47
N ILE A 47 4.84 7.50 -1.17
CA ILE A 47 5.29 6.10 -1.02
C ILE A 47 5.76 5.56 -2.38
N GLU A 48 5.04 5.89 -3.46
CA GLU A 48 5.38 5.45 -4.81
C GLU A 48 6.65 6.07 -5.37
N GLN A 49 6.94 7.33 -5.03
CA GLN A 49 8.23 7.96 -5.31
C GLN A 49 9.42 7.20 -4.71
N ASN A 50 9.20 6.44 -3.62
CA ASN A 50 10.23 5.58 -3.03
C ASN A 50 10.30 4.18 -3.67
N GLY A 51 9.59 3.95 -4.78
CA GLY A 51 9.58 2.73 -5.58
C GLY A 51 8.62 1.65 -5.10
N TRP A 52 7.77 1.94 -4.11
CA TRP A 52 6.67 1.07 -3.69
C TRP A 52 5.46 1.27 -4.60
N ILE A 53 4.61 0.27 -4.77
CA ILE A 53 3.49 0.31 -5.73
C ILE A 53 2.26 -0.24 -5.04
N ASN A 54 1.13 0.44 -5.17
CA ASN A 54 -0.15 -0.04 -4.64
C ASN A 54 -0.69 -1.19 -5.51
N PRO A 55 -0.92 -2.41 -4.97
CA PRO A 55 -1.44 -3.53 -5.76
C PRO A 55 -2.82 -3.29 -6.37
N LYS A 56 -3.59 -2.31 -5.87
CA LYS A 56 -4.88 -1.92 -6.47
C LYS A 56 -4.72 -1.20 -7.81
N GLU A 57 -3.59 -0.54 -8.00
CA GLU A 57 -3.28 0.24 -9.21
C GLU A 57 -2.55 -0.63 -10.21
N ARG A 58 -1.56 -1.39 -9.74
CA ARG A 58 -0.78 -2.29 -10.57
C ARG A 58 -0.33 -3.50 -9.79
N LEU A 59 -0.57 -4.68 -10.36
CA LEU A 59 -0.04 -5.93 -9.85
C LEU A 59 1.39 -6.18 -10.37
N PRO A 60 2.25 -6.85 -9.60
CA PRO A 60 3.52 -7.34 -10.11
C PRO A 60 3.32 -8.42 -11.17
N GLU A 61 4.36 -8.68 -11.95
CA GLU A 61 4.36 -9.81 -12.87
C GLU A 61 4.19 -11.13 -12.11
N ARG A 62 3.34 -12.01 -12.65
CA ARG A 62 3.07 -13.32 -12.05
C ARG A 62 4.34 -14.17 -12.06
N GLY A 63 4.61 -14.85 -10.95
CA GLY A 63 5.79 -15.72 -10.86
C GLY A 63 7.09 -15.00 -10.50
N VAL A 64 7.15 -13.67 -10.58
CA VAL A 64 8.33 -12.89 -10.20
C VAL A 64 8.33 -12.62 -8.69
N PRO A 65 9.44 -12.88 -7.98
CA PRO A 65 9.57 -12.55 -6.56
C PRO A 65 9.68 -11.03 -6.37
N VAL A 66 8.88 -10.50 -5.45
CA VAL A 66 8.82 -9.08 -5.11
C VAL A 66 8.86 -8.88 -3.60
N LEU A 67 9.28 -7.70 -3.16
CA LEU A 67 9.16 -7.30 -1.77
C LEU A 67 7.74 -6.76 -1.53
N THR A 68 6.99 -7.36 -0.62
CA THR A 68 5.66 -6.92 -0.20
C THR A 68 5.73 -6.22 1.15
N TYR A 69 4.79 -5.30 1.40
CA TYR A 69 4.53 -4.71 2.71
C TYR A 69 3.04 -4.83 3.02
N ASN A 70 2.71 -5.50 4.12
CA ASN A 70 1.34 -5.83 4.46
C ASN A 70 0.74 -4.94 5.57
N LYS A 71 -0.58 -5.01 5.75
CA LYS A 71 -1.32 -4.20 6.72
C LYS A 71 -0.94 -4.41 8.19
N TRP A 72 -0.17 -5.47 8.49
CA TRP A 72 0.38 -5.75 9.83
C TRP A 72 1.80 -5.21 9.99
N GLY A 73 2.28 -4.39 9.06
CA GLY A 73 3.60 -3.76 9.11
C GLY A 73 4.76 -4.70 8.82
N ARG A 74 4.51 -5.85 8.18
CA ARG A 74 5.54 -6.85 7.87
C ARG A 74 5.95 -6.76 6.40
N ALA A 75 7.26 -6.74 6.17
CA ALA A 75 7.85 -6.89 4.84
C ALA A 75 8.22 -8.36 4.58
N ARG A 76 7.92 -8.88 3.38
CA ARG A 76 8.24 -10.27 2.98
C ARG A 76 8.62 -10.34 1.51
N VAL A 77 9.41 -11.34 1.14
CA VAL A 77 9.58 -11.72 -0.27
C VAL A 77 8.45 -12.68 -0.63
N GLU A 78 7.63 -12.30 -1.59
CA GLU A 78 6.49 -13.09 -2.03
C GLU A 78 6.37 -13.07 -3.56
N THR A 79 5.56 -13.98 -4.09
CA THR A 79 5.27 -14.06 -5.52
C THR A 79 3.77 -13.95 -5.73
N LEU A 80 3.35 -13.22 -6.76
CA LEU A 80 1.95 -13.17 -7.16
C LEU A 80 1.56 -14.45 -7.90
N ARG A 81 0.46 -15.05 -7.46
CA ARG A 81 -0.21 -16.21 -8.04
C ARG A 81 -1.66 -15.85 -8.32
N THR A 82 -2.34 -16.73 -9.05
CA THR A 82 -3.78 -16.62 -9.28
C THR A 82 -4.42 -17.96 -8.98
N TRP A 83 -5.52 -17.95 -8.23
CA TRP A 83 -6.37 -19.11 -8.03
C TRP A 83 -7.78 -18.71 -8.42
N ASP A 84 -8.39 -19.43 -9.35
CA ASP A 84 -9.73 -19.12 -9.88
C ASP A 84 -9.87 -17.65 -10.31
N GLU A 85 -8.92 -17.19 -11.15
CA GLU A 85 -8.79 -15.79 -11.62
C GLU A 85 -8.53 -14.73 -10.53
N GLN A 86 -8.53 -15.10 -9.24
CA GLN A 86 -8.27 -14.17 -8.14
C GLN A 86 -6.77 -14.09 -7.83
N PRO A 87 -6.16 -12.88 -7.89
CA PRO A 87 -4.75 -12.69 -7.57
C PRO A 87 -4.50 -12.77 -6.06
N TYR A 88 -3.49 -13.54 -5.65
CA TYR A 88 -3.04 -13.66 -4.26
C TYR A 88 -1.51 -13.82 -4.19
N PHE A 89 -0.92 -13.43 -3.08
CA PHE A 89 0.50 -13.70 -2.80
C PHE A 89 0.66 -15.04 -2.09
N VAL A 90 1.78 -15.75 -2.30
CA VAL A 90 2.02 -17.13 -1.81
C VAL A 90 1.70 -17.34 -0.32
N GLY A 91 1.76 -16.31 0.53
CA GLY A 91 1.29 -16.35 1.91
C GLY A 91 -0.25 -16.38 2.11
N GLY A 92 -1.04 -16.55 1.05
CA GLY A 92 -2.50 -16.46 1.07
C GLY A 92 -3.02 -15.01 1.17
N LEU A 93 -2.16 -14.02 0.96
CA LEU A 93 -2.50 -12.61 1.16
C LEU A 93 -3.18 -12.01 -0.08
N LYS A 94 -4.30 -11.33 0.13
CA LYS A 94 -5.04 -10.66 -0.94
C LYS A 94 -4.36 -9.36 -1.36
N ALA A 95 -4.13 -9.18 -2.67
CA ALA A 95 -3.58 -7.95 -3.22
C ALA A 95 -4.51 -6.75 -2.94
N GLY A 96 -3.96 -5.64 -2.44
CA GLY A 96 -4.70 -4.42 -2.14
C GLY A 96 -5.56 -4.49 -0.87
N THR A 97 -5.71 -5.66 -0.25
CA THR A 97 -6.41 -5.80 1.04
C THR A 97 -5.45 -6.13 2.16
N ASP A 98 -4.65 -7.18 1.98
CA ASP A 98 -3.67 -7.62 2.98
C ASP A 98 -2.28 -7.07 2.64
N VAL A 99 -1.87 -7.18 1.38
CA VAL A 99 -0.68 -6.51 0.85
C VAL A 99 -1.07 -5.10 0.45
N LEU A 100 -0.46 -4.10 1.10
CA LEU A 100 -0.74 -2.69 0.85
C LEU A 100 0.18 -2.12 -0.22
N PHE A 101 1.44 -2.57 -0.26
CA PHE A 101 2.43 -2.11 -1.22
C PHE A 101 3.34 -3.26 -1.65
N TRP A 102 3.89 -3.17 -2.86
CA TRP A 102 4.94 -4.06 -3.35
C TRP A 102 6.01 -3.28 -4.10
N ARG A 103 7.20 -3.87 -4.27
CA ARG A 103 8.24 -3.36 -5.19
C ARG A 103 9.10 -4.49 -5.74
N PRO A 104 9.77 -4.31 -6.90
CA PRO A 104 10.82 -5.21 -7.32
C PRO A 104 11.86 -5.39 -6.21
N LEU A 105 12.42 -6.60 -6.09
CA LEU A 105 13.54 -6.81 -5.18
C LEU A 105 14.69 -5.86 -5.55
N PRO A 106 15.44 -5.34 -4.56
CA PRO A 106 16.68 -4.67 -4.87
C PRO A 106 17.62 -5.64 -5.60
N GLN A 107 18.58 -5.10 -6.34
CA GLN A 107 19.66 -5.92 -6.88
C GLN A 107 20.33 -6.64 -5.70
N LEU A 108 20.24 -7.96 -5.69
CA LEU A 108 20.87 -8.78 -4.66
C LEU A 108 22.39 -8.77 -4.89
N PRO A 109 23.19 -8.84 -3.81
CA PRO A 109 24.63 -8.98 -3.95
C PRO A 109 24.95 -10.30 -4.68
N GLU A 110 25.96 -10.26 -5.54
CA GLU A 110 26.53 -11.49 -6.07
C GLU A 110 27.25 -12.22 -4.93
N VAL A 111 26.79 -13.44 -4.62
CA VAL A 111 27.44 -14.32 -3.66
C VAL A 111 28.26 -15.32 -4.46
N GLN A 112 29.58 -15.30 -4.28
CA GLN A 112 30.47 -16.36 -4.78
C GLN A 112 30.35 -17.54 -3.82
N GLU A 113 30.03 -18.73 -4.36
CA GLU A 113 29.93 -19.99 -3.61
C GLU A 113 31.29 -20.46 -3.06
#